data_AF-Q8C4X1-F1
#
_entry.id   AF-Q8C4X1-F1
#
_cell.length_a   1.000
_cell.length_b   1.000
_cell.length_c   1.000
_cell.angle_alpha   90.00
_cell.angle_beta   90.00
_cell.angle_gamma   90.00
#
_symmetry.space_group_name_H-M   'P 1'
#
loop_
_entity.id
_entity.type
_entity.pdbx_description
1 polymer ?
#
loop_
_entity_poly.entity_id
_entity_poly.type
_entity_poly.pdbx_seq_one_letter_code
_entity_poly.pdbx_strand_id
1 'polypeptide(L)' 'MEGNSGFRKELVSRLLHLHFRDCKTKVSGDALQLMAEFLRIFVLEAAVRGVWQAQAEDLDVVEVDQLEKVLPQLLLDF' A
#
# COMPACT_ATOMS: atom_id res chain seq x y z
N MET A 1 7.15 21.63 -3.34
CA MET A 1 7.73 20.52 -4.12
C MET A 1 7.25 19.25 -3.47
N GLU A 2 6.14 18.69 -3.93
CA GLU A 2 5.71 17.36 -3.52
C GLU A 2 6.72 16.38 -4.11
N GLY A 3 7.72 16.00 -3.30
CA GLY A 3 8.60 14.89 -3.66
C GLY A 3 7.70 13.68 -3.81
N ASN A 4 7.62 13.13 -5.03
CA ASN A 4 6.83 11.94 -5.33
C ASN A 4 7.33 10.78 -4.46
N SER A 5 6.80 10.66 -3.25
CA SER A 5 7.22 9.67 -2.27
C SER A 5 6.65 8.32 -2.69
N GLY A 6 7.44 7.58 -3.44
CA GLY A 6 7.13 6.23 -3.91
C GLY A 6 8.10 5.20 -3.36
N PHE A 7 7.75 3.93 -3.54
CA PHE A 7 8.64 2.82 -3.20
C PHE A 7 9.79 2.72 -4.22
N ARG A 8 11.03 2.57 -3.73
CA ARG A 8 12.18 2.27 -4.59
C ARG A 8 11.98 0.92 -5.28
N LYS A 9 12.24 0.84 -6.58
CA LYS A 9 12.12 -0.40 -7.37
C LYS A 9 12.91 -1.55 -6.77
N GLU A 10 14.10 -1.27 -6.24
CA GLU A 10 14.98 -2.27 -5.63
C GLU A 10 14.34 -2.87 -4.36
N LEU A 11 13.61 -2.06 -3.58
CA LEU A 11 12.88 -2.54 -2.42
C LEU A 11 11.70 -3.42 -2.84
N VAL A 12 10.89 -2.97 -3.79
CA VAL A 12 9.76 -3.74 -4.31
C VAL A 12 10.24 -5.06 -4.89
N SER A 13 11.37 -5.06 -5.61
CA SER A 13 11.97 -6.28 -6.15
C SER A 13 12.34 -7.25 -5.05
N ARG A 14 12.99 -6.78 -3.97
CA ARG A 14 13.34 -7.62 -2.82
C ARG A 14 12.11 -8.18 -2.10
N LEU A 15 11.06 -7.37 -1.92
CA LEU A 15 9.80 -7.81 -1.32
C LEU A 15 9.16 -8.94 -2.14
N LEU A 16 9.08 -8.78 -3.46
CA LEU A 16 8.51 -9.80 -4.35
C LEU A 16 9.34 -11.11 -4.31
N HIS A 17 10.66 -11.03 -4.44
CA HIS A 17 11.53 -12.20 -4.43
C HIS A 17 11.61 -12.91 -3.07
N LEU A 18 11.28 -12.22 -1.96
CA LEU A 18 11.15 -12.86 -0.65
C LEU A 18 10.00 -13.87 -0.61
N HIS A 19 8.95 -13.66 -1.40
CA HIS A 19 7.72 -14.46 -1.37
C HIS A 19 7.53 -15.37 -2.59
N PHE A 20 8.39 -15.29 -3.61
CA PHE A 20 8.37 -16.24 -4.73
C PHE A 20 8.78 -17.65 -4.27
N ARG A 21 7.96 -18.65 -4.63
CA ARG A 21 8.24 -20.06 -4.33
C ARG A 21 9.31 -20.66 -5.24
N ASP A 22 9.42 -20.16 -6.48
CA ASP A 22 10.42 -20.59 -7.46
C ASP A 22 11.52 -19.52 -7.59
N CYS A 23 12.78 -19.90 -7.39
CA CYS A 23 13.94 -19.02 -7.49
C CYS A 23 14.22 -18.54 -8.93
N LYS A 24 13.59 -19.14 -9.93
CA LYS A 24 13.71 -18.73 -11.34
C LYS A 24 12.72 -17.63 -11.74
N THR A 25 11.73 -17.32 -10.90
CA THR A 25 10.76 -16.27 -11.18
C THR A 25 11.46 -14.91 -11.30
N LYS A 26 11.17 -14.20 -12.38
CA LYS A 26 11.71 -12.86 -12.68
C LYS A 26 10.56 -11.88 -12.88
N VAL A 27 10.82 -10.59 -12.63
CA VAL A 27 9.87 -9.49 -12.85
C VAL A 27 10.51 -8.51 -13.82
N SER A 28 9.78 -8.10 -14.87
CA SER A 28 10.27 -7.09 -15.82
C SER A 28 10.40 -5.70 -15.15
N GLY A 29 11.22 -4.83 -15.72
CA GLY A 29 11.41 -3.47 -15.18
C GLY A 29 10.13 -2.63 -15.15
N ASP A 30 9.25 -2.83 -16.14
CA ASP A 30 7.96 -2.15 -16.24
C ASP A 30 6.95 -2.70 -15.22
N ALA A 31 6.88 -4.03 -15.08
CA ALA A 31 6.06 -4.65 -14.05
C ALA A 31 6.50 -4.20 -12.64
N LEU A 32 7.81 -4.06 -12.41
CA LEU A 32 8.34 -3.56 -11.15
C LEU A 32 7.98 -2.10 -10.88
N GLN A 33 7.93 -1.24 -11.92
CA GLN A 33 7.41 0.12 -11.80
C GLN A 33 5.92 0.12 -11.42
N LEU A 34 5.12 -0.70 -12.09
CA LEU A 34 3.69 -0.81 -11.79
C LEU A 34 3.45 -1.33 -10.38
N MET A 35 4.24 -2.29 -9.90
CA MET A 35 4.15 -2.77 -8.52
C MET A 35 4.52 -1.70 -7.49
N ALA A 36 5.48 -0.83 -7.80
CA ALA A 36 5.80 0.30 -6.92
C ALA A 36 4.65 1.31 -6.82
N GLU A 37 3.97 1.60 -7.94
CA GLU A 37 2.77 2.44 -7.93
C GLU A 37 1.58 1.75 -7.25
N PHE A 38 1.39 0.45 -7.47
CA PHE A 38 0.34 -0.33 -6.81
C PHE A 38 0.50 -0.30 -5.29
N LEU A 39 1.71 -0.55 -4.76
CA LEU A 39 1.98 -0.45 -3.32
C LEU A 39 1.75 0.96 -2.79
N ARG A 40 2.11 1.99 -3.57
CA ARG A 40 1.84 3.40 -3.21
C ARG A 40 0.35 3.66 -3.09
N ILE A 41 -0.44 3.19 -4.05
CA ILE A 41 -1.90 3.32 -4.05
C ILE A 41 -2.52 2.57 -2.87
N PHE A 42 -2.09 1.33 -2.60
CA PHE A 42 -2.57 0.54 -1.46
C PHE A 42 -2.38 1.27 -0.12
N VAL A 43 -1.20 1.88 0.09
CA VAL A 43 -0.92 2.65 1.32
C VAL A 43 -1.73 3.94 1.38
N LEU A 44 -1.89 4.64 0.25
CA LEU A 44 -2.72 5.85 0.19
C LEU A 44 -4.20 5.55 0.46
N GLU A 45 -4.74 4.47 -0.10
CA GLU A 45 -6.11 4.00 0.16
C GLU A 45 -6.32 3.70 1.65
N ALA A 46 -5.38 2.98 2.29
CA ALA A 46 -5.43 2.71 3.72
C ALA A 46 -5.46 4.00 4.55
N ALA A 47 -4.60 4.97 4.21
CA ALA A 47 -4.52 6.24 4.91
C ALA A 47 -5.79 7.09 4.74
N VAL A 48 -6.28 7.25 3.51
CA VAL A 48 -7.47 8.07 3.21
C VAL A 48 -8.73 7.48 3.84
N ARG A 49 -8.91 6.15 3.75
CA ARG A 49 -10.04 5.48 4.42
C ARG A 49 -9.97 5.62 5.94
N GLY A 50 -8.77 5.52 6.52
CA GLY A 50 -8.56 5.79 7.95
C GLY A 50 -8.94 7.21 8.35
N VAL A 51 -8.57 8.21 7.53
CA VAL A 51 -8.98 9.62 7.74
C VAL A 51 -10.50 9.77 7.68
N TRP A 52 -11.17 9.20 6.68
CA TRP A 52 -12.62 9.26 6.58
C TRP A 52 -13.32 8.57 7.76
N GLN A 53 -12.78 7.45 8.25
CA GLN A 53 -13.32 6.76 9.41
C GLN A 53 -13.14 7.57 10.70
N ALA A 54 -12.01 8.25 10.89
CA ALA A 54 -11.80 9.17 12.02
C ALA A 54 -12.73 10.39 11.95
N GLN A 55 -12.90 10.99 10.77
CA GLN A 55 -13.82 12.10 10.55
C GLN A 55 -15.28 11.70 10.83
N ALA A 56 -15.68 10.48 10.46
CA ALA A 56 -17.01 9.95 10.76
C ALA A 56 -17.27 9.74 12.26
N GLU A 57 -16.21 9.70 13.07
CA GLU A 57 -16.25 9.54 14.52
C GLU A 57 -15.93 10.85 15.27
N ASP A 58 -15.90 11.99 14.55
CA ASP A 58 -15.55 13.32 15.08
C ASP A 58 -14.15 13.36 15.75
N LEU A 59 -13.18 12.63 15.19
CA LEU A 59 -11.80 12.58 15.64
C LEU A 59 -10.85 13.27 14.66
N ASP A 60 -9.87 14.01 15.19
CA ASP A 60 -8.84 14.71 14.42
C ASP A 60 -7.58 13.87 14.14
N VAL A 61 -7.48 12.68 14.75
CA VAL A 61 -6.33 11.77 14.62
C VAL A 61 -6.83 10.37 14.27
N VAL A 62 -6.17 9.74 13.29
CA VAL A 62 -6.43 8.34 12.94
C VAL A 62 -5.68 7.45 13.92
N GLU A 63 -6.43 6.77 14.79
CA GLU A 63 -5.88 5.73 15.66
C GLU A 63 -6.00 4.35 14.98
N VAL A 64 -5.42 3.33 15.62
CA VAL A 64 -5.48 1.93 15.12
C VAL A 64 -6.93 1.48 14.95
N ASP A 65 -7.82 1.86 15.85
CA ASP A 65 -9.24 1.49 15.83
C ASP A 65 -9.95 1.89 14.52
N GLN A 66 -9.68 3.09 13.99
CA GLN A 66 -10.30 3.55 12.74
C GLN A 66 -9.71 2.81 11.53
N LEU A 67 -8.41 2.53 11.56
CA LEU A 67 -7.78 1.74 10.51
C LEU A 67 -8.37 0.32 10.48
N GLU A 68 -8.50 -0.35 11.63
CA GLU A 68 -9.07 -1.69 11.75
C GLU A 68 -10.49 -1.79 11.19
N LYS A 69 -11.32 -0.75 11.36
CA LYS A 69 -12.69 -0.71 10.82
C LYS A 69 -12.72 -0.72 9.29
N VAL A 70 -11.74 -0.10 8.63
CA VAL A 70 -11.69 -0.03 7.15
C VAL A 70 -10.89 -1.16 6.50
N LEU A 71 -10.05 -1.87 7.28
CA LEU A 71 -9.21 -2.96 6.77
C LEU A 71 -10.00 -4.06 6.03
N PRO A 72 -11.18 -4.55 6.49
CA PRO A 72 -11.89 -5.61 5.80
C PRO A 72 -12.26 -5.23 4.36
N GLN A 73 -12.79 -4.02 4.14
CA GLN A 73 -13.13 -3.56 2.79
C GLN A 73 -11.89 -3.23 1.98
N LEU A 74 -10.86 -2.64 2.60
CA LEU A 74 -9.58 -2.40 1.93
C LEU A 74 -9.00 -3.70 1.37
N LEU A 75 -8.99 -4.78 2.14
CA LEU A 75 -8.45 -6.07 1.71
C LEU A 75 -9.35 -6.82 0.71
N LEU A 76 -10.61 -6.41 0.53
CA LEU A 76 -11.49 -6.97 -0.51
C LEU A 76 -11.36 -6.25 -1.85
N ASP A 77 -10.97 -4.97 -1.82
CA ASP A 77 -10.77 -4.16 -3.02
C ASP A 77 -9.44 -4.46 -3.73
N PHE A 78 -8.52 -5.15 -3.05
CA PHE A 78 -7.17 -5.50 -3.51
C PHE A 78 -6.94 -7.02 -3.49
#